data_AF-A0A5C5ZDC1-F1
#
_entry.id   AF-A0A5C5ZDC1-F1
#
_cell.length_a   1.000
_cell.length_b   1.000
_cell.length_c   1.000
_cell.angle_alpha   90.00
_cell.angle_beta   90.00
_cell.angle_gamma   90.00
#
_symmetry.space_group_name_H-M   'P 1'
#
loop_
_entity.id
_entity.type
_entity.pdbx_description
1 polymer ?
#
loop_
_entity_poly.entity_id
_entity_poly.type
_entity_poly.pdbx_seq_one_letter_code
_entity_poly.pdbx_strand_id
1 'polypeptide(L)'
;MTFADQIGEPLITSERFRFSTRSLLICVAVIAVLLAVATYAVRAVNSVRLVVMDAYRVWGTGELLVDFMNANAQRWPNDWNELESFYEDTTRAYTVIENFNDIRDHIDIDFNFDPASITFDNAEDDPPFRAVWLRNGADSRYVGAGPNEIVYTHLRRLADTTSKPKSTDGEP
;
A
#
# COMPACT_ATOMS: atom_id res chain seq x y z
N MET A 1 2.82 51.54 -70.53
CA MET A 1 3.32 50.15 -70.51
C MET A 1 3.46 49.74 -69.06
N THR A 2 2.34 49.35 -68.41
CA THR A 2 1.89 47.96 -68.11
C THR A 2 2.52 47.49 -66.79
N PHE A 3 2.07 47.92 -65.61
CA PHE A 3 0.86 47.51 -64.85
C PHE A 3 0.63 45.99 -64.77
N ALA A 4 0.90 45.47 -63.57
CA ALA A 4 0.17 44.45 -62.82
C ALA A 4 -0.25 43.17 -63.57
N ASP A 5 0.35 42.04 -63.19
CA ASP A 5 -0.39 40.84 -62.74
C ASP A 5 0.56 39.66 -62.59
N GLN A 6 0.99 39.38 -61.35
CA GLN A 6 1.56 38.06 -61.05
C GLN A 6 1.33 37.71 -59.58
N ILE A 7 0.06 37.71 -59.17
CA ILE A 7 -0.35 37.07 -57.91
C ILE A 7 -0.72 35.64 -58.29
N GLY A 8 0.22 34.72 -58.11
CA GLY A 8 -0.04 33.29 -58.23
C GLY A 8 -0.92 32.84 -57.09
N GLU A 9 -2.22 32.72 -57.32
CA GLU A 9 -3.15 32.05 -56.41
C GLU A 9 -2.72 30.59 -56.24
N PRO A 10 -2.42 30.11 -55.02
CA PRO A 10 -2.17 28.70 -54.80
C PRO A 10 -3.47 27.94 -55.06
N LEU A 11 -3.42 27.00 -56.03
CA LEU A 11 -4.43 25.98 -56.23
C LEU A 11 -4.50 25.11 -54.96
N ILE A 12 -5.29 25.56 -53.98
CA ILE A 12 -5.73 24.72 -52.89
C ILE A 12 -6.80 23.80 -53.49
N THR A 13 -6.34 22.75 -54.15
CA THR A 13 -7.18 21.64 -54.61
C THR A 13 -7.72 20.96 -53.35
N SER A 14 -8.88 21.41 -52.88
CA SER A 14 -9.57 20.78 -51.76
C SER A 14 -10.04 19.40 -52.23
N GLU A 15 -9.19 18.38 -52.09
CA GLU A 15 -9.62 16.99 -52.18
C GLU A 15 -10.69 16.77 -51.13
N ARG A 16 -11.96 16.83 -51.56
CA ARG A 16 -13.10 16.52 -50.70
C ARG A 16 -13.05 15.02 -50.45
N PHE A 17 -12.43 14.63 -49.33
CA PHE A 17 -12.51 13.28 -48.81
C PHE A 17 -13.98 12.87 -48.70
N ARG A 18 -14.46 12.08 -49.65
CA ARG A 18 -15.80 11.48 -49.60
C ARG A 18 -15.73 10.27 -48.67
N PHE A 19 -15.72 10.53 -47.37
CA PHE A 19 -15.88 9.47 -46.39
C PHE A 19 -17.26 8.83 -46.56
N SER A 20 -17.27 7.55 -46.95
CA SER A 20 -18.48 6.75 -46.89
C SER A 20 -18.92 6.66 -45.43
N THR A 21 -20.22 6.82 -45.15
CA THR A 21 -20.80 6.69 -43.81
C THR A 21 -20.35 5.40 -43.12
N ARG A 22 -20.15 4.32 -43.90
CA ARG A 22 -19.63 3.05 -43.39
C ARG A 22 -18.20 3.15 -42.86
N SER A 23 -17.32 3.83 -43.59
CA SER A 23 -15.93 4.07 -43.16
C SER A 23 -15.89 4.93 -41.90
N LEU A 24 -16.73 5.96 -41.82
CA LEU A 24 -16.84 6.79 -40.62
C LEU A 24 -17.31 5.97 -39.41
N LEU A 25 -18.35 5.14 -39.56
CA LEU A 25 -18.85 4.30 -38.47
C LEU A 25 -17.81 3.30 -37.99
N ILE A 26 -17.04 2.69 -38.91
CA ILE A 26 -15.94 1.79 -38.55
C ILE A 26 -14.86 2.55 -37.78
N CYS A 27 -14.45 3.73 -38.24
CA CYS A 27 -13.47 4.54 -37.54
C CYS A 27 -13.94 4.91 -36.12
N VAL A 28 -15.19 5.34 -35.97
CA VAL A 28 -15.78 5.66 -34.66
C VAL A 28 -15.83 4.42 -33.76
N ALA A 29 -16.24 3.27 -34.29
CA ALA A 29 -16.27 2.02 -33.52
C ALA A 29 -14.88 1.60 -33.05
N VAL A 30 -13.87 1.69 -33.92
CA VAL A 30 -12.48 1.40 -33.57
C VAL A 30 -11.98 2.34 -32.48
N ILE A 31 -12.22 3.65 -32.62
CA ILE A 31 -11.83 4.64 -31.60
C ILE A 31 -12.52 4.34 -30.26
N ALA A 32 -13.82 4.04 -30.27
CA ALA A 32 -14.57 3.73 -29.06
C ALA A 32 -14.00 2.48 -28.35
N VAL A 33 -13.67 1.42 -29.10
CA VAL A 33 -13.04 0.22 -28.54
C VAL A 33 -11.67 0.53 -27.97
N LEU A 34 -10.83 1.31 -28.68
CA LEU A 34 -9.51 1.70 -28.18
C LEU A 34 -9.60 2.51 -26.88
N LEU A 35 -10.55 3.45 -26.79
CA LEU A 35 -10.79 4.22 -25.57
C LEU A 35 -11.27 3.35 -24.40
N ALA A 36 -12.16 2.38 -24.67
CA ALA A 36 -12.62 1.44 -23.67
C ALA A 36 -11.47 0.57 -23.12
N VAL A 37 -10.62 0.04 -24.01
CA VAL A 37 -9.44 -0.74 -23.64
C VAL A 37 -8.44 0.11 -22.85
N ALA A 38 -8.14 1.34 -23.30
CA ALA A 38 -7.24 2.24 -22.59
C ALA A 38 -7.77 2.58 -21.18
N THR A 39 -9.07 2.86 -21.05
CA THR A 39 -9.71 3.15 -19.76
C THR A 39 -9.65 1.94 -18.82
N TYR A 40 -9.91 0.74 -19.34
CA TYR A 40 -9.79 -0.50 -18.58
C TYR A 40 -8.35 -0.74 -18.10
N ALA A 41 -7.37 -0.57 -18.99
CA ALA A 41 -5.95 -0.76 -18.66
C ALA A 41 -5.50 0.21 -17.55
N VAL A 42 -5.85 1.50 -17.64
CA VAL A 42 -5.54 2.49 -16.59
C VAL A 42 -6.18 2.10 -15.26
N ARG A 43 -7.43 1.67 -15.26
CA ARG A 43 -8.11 1.20 -14.04
C ARG A 43 -7.41 -0.01 -13.44
N ALA A 44 -7.07 -1.01 -14.24
CA ALA A 44 -6.40 -2.21 -13.78
C ALA A 44 -5.03 -1.90 -13.15
N VAL A 45 -4.22 -1.06 -13.80
CA VAL A 45 -2.92 -0.64 -13.26
C VAL A 45 -3.07 0.12 -11.95
N ASN A 46 -4.04 1.04 -11.86
CA ASN A 46 -4.29 1.79 -10.64
C ASN A 46 -4.75 0.89 -9.49
N SER A 47 -5.63 -0.08 -9.75
CA SER A 47 -6.07 -1.04 -8.74
C SER A 47 -4.91 -1.89 -8.21
N VAL A 48 -4.03 -2.38 -9.10
CA VAL A 48 -2.85 -3.16 -8.68
C VAL A 48 -1.92 -2.30 -7.83
N ARG A 49 -1.66 -1.05 -8.24
CA ARG A 49 -0.83 -0.13 -7.46
C ARG A 49 -1.40 0.12 -6.07
N LEU A 50 -2.70 0.34 -5.95
CA LEU A 50 -3.36 0.56 -4.65
C LEU A 50 -3.22 -0.67 -3.75
N VAL A 51 -3.50 -1.87 -4.26
CA VAL A 51 -3.37 -3.12 -3.49
C VAL A 51 -1.93 -3.34 -3.01
N VAL A 52 -0.94 -3.05 -3.87
CA VAL A 52 0.47 -3.17 -3.50
C VAL A 52 0.86 -2.15 -2.42
N MET A 53 0.42 -0.89 -2.55
CA MET A 53 0.68 0.13 -1.53
C MET A 53 0.00 -0.20 -0.20
N ASP A 54 -1.24 -0.69 -0.22
CA ASP A 54 -1.95 -1.14 0.97
C ASP A 54 -1.20 -2.27 1.68
N ALA A 55 -0.67 -3.25 0.93
CA ALA A 55 0.16 -4.32 1.49
C ALA A 55 1.40 -3.78 2.21
N TYR A 56 2.08 -2.80 1.61
CA TYR A 56 3.27 -2.21 2.20
C TYR A 56 2.97 -1.33 3.41
N ARG A 57 1.88 -0.56 3.40
CA ARG A 57 1.44 0.23 4.57
C ARG A 57 1.18 -0.67 5.76
N VAL A 58 0.47 -1.77 5.50
CA VAL A 58 0.17 -2.81 6.47
C VAL A 58 1.46 -3.42 7.03
N TRP A 59 2.38 -3.88 6.17
CA TRP A 59 3.68 -4.41 6.59
C TRP A 59 4.44 -3.40 7.45
N GLY A 60 4.64 -2.19 6.93
CA GLY A 60 5.41 -1.14 7.59
C GLY A 60 4.83 -0.74 8.94
N THR A 61 3.50 -0.77 9.09
CA THR A 61 2.83 -0.55 10.38
C THR A 61 3.18 -1.64 11.39
N GLY A 62 3.24 -2.90 10.95
CA GLY A 62 3.68 -4.01 11.80
C GLY A 62 5.10 -3.82 12.32
N GLU A 63 6.02 -3.42 11.45
CA GLU A 63 7.41 -3.11 11.84
C GLU A 63 7.48 -1.92 12.82
N LEU A 64 6.75 -0.85 12.54
CA LEU A 64 6.68 0.34 13.40
C LEU A 64 6.17 0.01 14.80
N LEU A 65 5.14 -0.83 14.92
CA LEU A 65 4.60 -1.26 16.21
C LEU A 65 5.57 -2.13 17.00
N VAL A 66 6.27 -3.05 16.32
CA VAL A 66 7.30 -3.88 16.96
C VAL A 66 8.47 -3.02 17.48
N ASP A 67 8.93 -2.07 16.68
CA ASP A 67 9.99 -1.15 17.08
C ASP A 67 9.55 -0.25 18.24
N PHE A 68 8.31 0.25 18.21
CA PHE A 68 7.71 0.99 19.31
C PHE A 68 7.74 0.17 20.60
N MET A 69 7.26 -1.07 20.56
CA MET A 69 7.26 -1.96 21.72
C MET A 69 8.68 -2.23 22.23
N ASN A 70 9.65 -2.45 21.34
CA ASN A 70 11.05 -2.64 21.71
C ASN A 70 11.64 -1.42 22.43
N ALA A 71 11.29 -0.21 22.02
CA ALA A 71 11.74 1.02 22.65
C ALA A 71 10.98 1.36 23.96
N ASN A 72 9.75 0.85 24.13
CA ASN A 72 8.82 1.25 25.20
C ASN A 72 8.50 0.10 26.16
N ALA A 73 9.49 -0.73 26.51
CA ALA A 73 9.33 -1.81 27.49
C ALA A 73 8.18 -2.79 27.18
N GLN A 74 8.00 -3.12 25.90
CA GLN A 74 6.98 -4.02 25.36
C GLN A 74 5.54 -3.53 25.58
N ARG A 75 5.35 -2.23 25.78
CA ARG A 75 4.03 -1.60 25.89
C ARG A 75 3.44 -1.30 24.49
N TRP A 76 2.15 -1.54 24.33
CA TRP A 76 1.37 -1.12 23.16
C TRP A 76 1.17 0.41 23.13
N PRO A 77 1.16 1.07 21.96
CA PRO A 77 0.83 2.49 21.88
C PRO A 77 -0.61 2.76 22.34
N ASN A 78 -0.87 3.92 22.94
CA ASN A 78 -2.20 4.30 23.42
C ASN A 78 -3.02 5.01 22.34
N ASP A 79 -2.37 5.67 21.39
CA ASP A 79 -3.02 6.41 20.32
C ASP A 79 -2.06 6.71 19.15
N TRP A 80 -2.61 7.35 18.11
CA TRP A 80 -1.85 7.78 16.94
C TRP A 80 -0.78 8.83 17.24
N ASN A 81 -1.00 9.75 18.19
CA ASN A 81 -0.06 10.85 18.46
C ASN A 81 1.22 10.31 19.11
N GLU A 82 1.08 9.31 19.99
CA GLU A 82 2.21 8.61 20.58
C GLU A 82 3.04 7.87 19.53
N LEU A 83 2.36 7.19 18.59
CA LEU A 83 3.03 6.50 17.50
C LEU A 83 3.69 7.47 16.50
N GLU A 84 3.05 8.62 16.24
CA GLU A 84 3.57 9.71 15.40
C GLU A 84 4.84 10.28 16.00
N SER A 85 4.81 10.62 17.29
CA SER A 85 5.97 11.13 18.03
C SER A 85 7.14 10.15 17.95
N PHE A 86 6.88 8.85 18.15
CA PHE A 86 7.91 7.82 18.03
C PHE A 86 8.44 7.68 16.59
N TYR A 87 7.57 7.76 15.58
CA TYR A 87 7.98 7.71 14.16
C TYR A 87 8.87 8.91 13.79
N GLU A 88 8.55 10.11 14.27
CA GLU A 88 9.35 11.31 14.02
C GLU A 88 10.71 11.28 14.74
N ASP A 89 10.75 10.70 15.94
CA ASP A 89 11.98 10.58 16.74
C ASP A 89 12.95 9.50 16.22
N THR A 90 12.46 8.52 15.46
CA THR A 90 13.31 7.45 14.92
C THR A 90 13.96 7.86 13.59
N THR A 91 15.22 7.46 13.41
CA THR A 91 15.92 7.60 12.12
C THR A 91 15.68 6.42 11.19
N ARG A 92 14.89 5.42 11.63
CA ARG A 92 14.60 4.23 10.83
C ARG A 92 13.62 4.57 9.71
N ALA A 93 14.04 4.30 8.49
CA ALA A 93 13.12 4.26 7.36
C ALA A 93 12.30 2.97 7.42
N TYR A 94 10.98 3.09 7.54
CA TYR A 94 10.08 1.96 7.35
C TYR A 94 9.77 1.83 5.87
N THR A 95 9.94 0.62 5.33
CA THR A 95 9.84 0.36 3.90
C THR A 95 8.48 0.86 3.38
N VAL A 96 8.50 1.79 2.41
CA VAL A 96 7.31 2.37 1.72
C VAL A 96 6.46 3.35 2.55
N ILE A 97 6.73 3.54 3.84
CA ILE A 97 6.11 4.63 4.59
C ILE A 97 6.88 5.91 4.29
N GLU A 98 6.45 6.63 3.26
CA GLU A 98 7.02 7.94 2.91
C GLU A 98 6.58 9.03 3.90
N ASN A 99 5.40 8.88 4.50
CA ASN A 99 4.78 9.85 5.41
C ASN A 99 3.91 9.12 6.44
N PHE A 100 4.01 9.51 7.71
CA PHE A 100 3.17 8.96 8.78
C PHE A 100 1.66 9.13 8.53
N ASN A 101 1.26 10.26 7.93
CA ASN A 101 -0.14 10.51 7.58
C ASN A 101 -0.70 9.46 6.63
N ASP A 102 0.13 8.89 5.75
CA ASP A 102 -0.30 7.85 4.81
C ASP A 102 -0.75 6.59 5.56
N ILE A 103 -0.04 6.19 6.62
CA ILE A 103 -0.47 5.11 7.50
C ILE A 103 -1.77 5.50 8.21
N ARG A 104 -1.78 6.67 8.86
CA ARG A 104 -2.91 7.13 9.68
C ARG A 104 -4.23 7.20 8.88
N ASP A 105 -4.15 7.49 7.59
CA ASP A 105 -5.31 7.60 6.71
C ASP A 105 -5.83 6.25 6.21
N HIS A 106 -4.97 5.24 6.10
CA HIS A 106 -5.30 3.95 5.48
C HIS A 106 -5.39 2.77 6.45
N ILE A 107 -4.81 2.90 7.64
CA ILE A 107 -4.74 1.84 8.64
C ILE A 107 -5.57 2.22 9.87
N ASP A 108 -6.24 1.23 10.44
CA ASP A 108 -6.84 1.30 11.76
C ASP A 108 -6.08 0.34 12.69
N ILE A 109 -5.88 0.81 13.92
CA ILE A 109 -5.19 0.09 14.99
C ILE A 109 -6.14 0.05 16.19
N ASP A 110 -6.32 -1.13 16.77
CA ASP A 110 -6.94 -1.28 18.07
C ASP A 110 -5.94 -0.89 19.15
N PHE A 111 -6.00 0.36 19.61
CA PHE A 111 -5.15 0.84 20.70
C PHE A 111 -5.54 0.28 22.07
N ASN A 112 -6.69 -0.40 22.19
CA ASN A 112 -7.07 -1.11 23.42
C ASN A 112 -6.54 -2.55 23.46
N PHE A 113 -5.80 -2.97 22.43
CA PHE A 113 -5.18 -4.28 22.39
C PHE A 113 -4.17 -4.43 23.54
N ASP A 114 -4.28 -5.53 24.29
CA ASP A 114 -3.34 -5.89 25.35
C ASP A 114 -2.45 -7.06 24.91
N PRO A 115 -1.18 -6.80 24.54
CA PRO A 115 -0.23 -7.84 24.14
C PRO A 115 -0.01 -8.91 25.20
N ALA A 116 -0.18 -8.59 26.50
CA ALA A 116 0.06 -9.53 27.59
C ALA A 116 -1.07 -10.57 27.75
N SER A 117 -2.23 -10.32 27.16
CA SER A 117 -3.38 -11.24 27.19
C SER A 117 -3.25 -12.43 26.24
N ILE A 118 -2.25 -12.41 25.34
CA ILE A 118 -2.06 -13.45 24.32
C ILE A 118 -1.44 -14.71 24.90
N THR A 119 -2.07 -15.86 24.61
CA THR A 119 -1.58 -17.20 24.93
C THR A 119 -1.05 -17.90 23.69
N PHE A 120 0.11 -18.55 23.78
CA PHE A 120 0.81 -19.20 22.64
C PHE A 120 0.64 -20.72 22.60
N ASP A 121 -0.48 -21.24 23.12
CA ASP A 121 -0.67 -22.67 23.37
C ASP A 121 -0.87 -23.50 22.09
N ASN A 122 -1.18 -22.85 20.96
CA ASN A 122 -1.39 -23.51 19.68
C ASN A 122 -0.17 -23.38 18.78
N ALA A 123 0.20 -24.47 18.12
CA ALA A 123 1.23 -24.49 17.08
C ALA A 123 0.76 -23.88 15.75
N GLU A 124 -0.38 -23.18 15.73
CA GLU A 124 -0.90 -22.52 14.54
C GLU A 124 -0.10 -21.25 14.24
N ASP A 125 0.16 -21.04 12.95
CA ASP A 125 0.91 -19.89 12.45
C ASP A 125 0.03 -18.64 12.29
N ASP A 126 -1.30 -18.75 12.41
CA ASP A 126 -2.22 -17.60 12.29
C ASP A 126 -2.39 -16.89 13.66
N PRO A 127 -2.25 -15.55 13.73
CA PRO A 127 -2.47 -14.80 14.97
C PRO A 127 -3.90 -14.95 15.49
N PRO A 128 -4.13 -15.23 16.79
CA PRO A 128 -5.47 -15.36 17.37
C PRO A 128 -6.17 -13.99 17.58
N PHE A 129 -5.63 -12.91 17.02
CA PHE A 129 -6.11 -11.55 17.19
C PHE A 129 -5.99 -10.75 15.89
N ARG A 130 -6.73 -9.64 15.83
CA ARG A 130 -6.65 -8.64 14.76
C ARG A 130 -6.58 -7.25 15.37
N ALA A 131 -5.36 -6.79 15.65
CA ALA A 131 -5.10 -5.48 16.23
C ALA A 131 -4.88 -4.40 15.16
N VAL A 132 -4.53 -4.79 13.92
CA VAL A 132 -4.25 -3.86 12.82
C VAL A 132 -4.98 -4.32 11.55
N TRP A 133 -5.65 -3.38 10.86
CA TRP A 133 -6.34 -3.64 9.59
C TRP A 133 -6.42 -2.41 8.69
N LEU A 134 -6.74 -2.61 7.39
CA LEU A 134 -7.00 -1.52 6.46
C LEU A 134 -8.34 -0.84 6.78
N ARG A 135 -8.35 0.49 6.84
CA ARG A 135 -9.55 1.31 7.08
C ARG A 135 -10.63 1.14 6.02
N ASN A 136 -10.25 0.80 4.79
CA ASN A 136 -11.20 0.52 3.71
C ASN A 136 -11.99 -0.79 3.91
N GLY A 137 -11.72 -1.55 4.99
CA GLY A 137 -12.39 -2.79 5.33
C GLY A 137 -11.92 -3.99 4.52
N ALA A 138 -10.94 -3.82 3.62
CA ALA A 138 -10.39 -4.94 2.88
C ALA A 138 -9.70 -5.91 3.85
N ASP A 139 -10.06 -7.19 3.76
CA ASP A 139 -9.42 -8.26 4.53
C ASP A 139 -8.24 -8.82 3.74
N SER A 140 -7.26 -7.96 3.47
CA SER A 140 -6.02 -8.38 2.81
C SER A 140 -5.14 -9.13 3.80
N ARG A 141 -5.40 -10.43 3.96
CA ARG A 141 -4.49 -11.33 4.67
C ARG A 141 -3.33 -11.69 3.75
N TYR A 142 -2.18 -11.06 3.99
CA TYR A 142 -0.91 -11.48 3.40
C TYR A 142 -0.28 -12.50 4.33
N VAL A 143 -0.38 -13.78 3.94
CA VAL A 143 0.25 -14.88 4.67
C VAL A 143 1.76 -14.67 4.70
N GLY A 144 2.38 -14.75 5.88
CA GLY A 144 3.82 -14.59 6.10
C GLY A 144 4.28 -13.16 6.39
N ALA A 145 3.41 -12.15 6.24
CA ALA A 145 3.82 -10.75 6.27
C ALA A 145 2.71 -9.77 6.71
N GLY A 146 1.63 -10.28 7.30
CA GLY A 146 0.59 -9.44 7.86
C GLY A 146 1.09 -8.64 9.07
N PRO A 147 0.46 -7.51 9.42
CA PRO A 147 0.90 -6.69 10.55
C PRO A 147 0.71 -7.45 11.86
N ASN A 148 -0.42 -8.15 11.98
CA ASN A 148 -0.77 -8.99 13.12
C ASN A 148 0.19 -10.19 13.23
N GLU A 149 0.68 -10.71 12.11
CA GLU A 149 1.64 -11.81 12.07
C GLU A 149 3.04 -11.36 12.49
N ILE A 150 3.46 -10.17 12.04
CA ILE A 150 4.69 -9.52 12.48
C ILE A 150 4.65 -9.29 14.01
N VAL A 151 3.56 -8.71 14.52
CA VAL A 151 3.36 -8.48 15.95
C VAL A 151 3.30 -9.81 16.72
N TYR A 152 2.53 -10.79 16.25
CA TYR A 152 2.42 -12.11 16.89
C TYR A 152 3.75 -12.83 16.97
N THR A 153 4.52 -12.83 15.88
CA THR A 153 5.87 -13.43 15.81
C THR A 153 6.80 -12.78 16.82
N HIS A 154 6.72 -11.46 16.98
CA HIS A 154 7.49 -10.72 17.98
C HIS A 154 7.10 -11.11 19.41
N LEU A 155 5.80 -11.09 19.73
CA LEU A 155 5.31 -11.44 21.07
C LEU A 155 5.65 -12.90 21.44
N ARG A 156 5.54 -13.83 20.48
CA ARG A 156 5.92 -15.24 20.66
C ARG A 156 7.40 -15.37 21.00
N ARG A 157 8.28 -14.66 20.29
CA ARG A 157 9.73 -14.65 20.55
C ARG A 157 10.05 -14.13 21.96
N LEU A 158 9.34 -13.12 22.44
CA LEU A 158 9.51 -12.61 23.80
C LEU A 158 9.11 -13.65 24.85
N ALA A 159 7.99 -14.35 24.64
CA ALA A 159 7.53 -15.40 25.53
C ALA A 159 8.55 -16.56 25.59
N ASP A 160 9.08 -16.98 24.45
CA ASP A 160 10.12 -18.03 24.35
C ASP A 160 11.42 -17.62 25.05
N THR A 161 11.82 -16.35 24.93
CA THR A 161 13.02 -15.81 25.60
C THR A 161 12.83 -15.77 27.12
N THR A 162 11.61 -15.51 27.59
CA THR A 162 11.29 -15.45 29.01
C THR A 162 11.17 -16.84 29.64
N SER A 163 10.70 -17.84 28.88
CA SER A 163 10.49 -19.21 29.37
C SER A 163 11.77 -20.04 29.45
N LYS A 164 12.82 -19.70 28.70
CA LYS A 164 14.11 -20.40 28.75
C LYS A 164 14.97 -19.80 29.87
N PRO A 165 15.09 -20.44 31.05
CA PRO A 165 16.00 -19.95 32.08
C PRO A 165 17.40 -19.89 31.49
N LYS A 166 18.07 -18.74 31.66
CA LYS A 166 19.47 -18.55 31.27
C LYS A 166 20.27 -19.66 31.95
N SER A 167 20.65 -20.71 31.21
CA SER A 167 21.40 -21.81 31.83
C SER A 167 22.71 -21.20 32.32
N THR A 168 22.85 -21.14 33.64
CA THR A 168 24.08 -20.79 34.32
C THR A 168 25.01 -21.99 34.21
N ASP A 169 25.38 -22.33 32.98
CA ASP A 169 26.38 -23.35 32.72
C ASP A 169 27.75 -22.68 32.87
N GLY A 170 28.26 -22.78 34.09
CA GLY A 170 29.66 -22.86 34.48
C GLY A 170 30.66 -22.08 33.65
N GLU A 171 31.04 -20.90 34.16
CA GLU A 171 32.40 -20.41 33.95
C GLU A 171 33.32 -21.17 34.95
N PRO A 172 34.40 -21.82 34.49
CA PRO A 172 35.38 -22.50 35.35
C PRO A 172 36.21 -21.54 36.19
#